data_AF-A0A7S1Z5T0-F1
#
_entry.id   AF-A0A7S1Z5T0-F1
#
_cell.length_a   1.000
_cell.length_b   1.000
_cell.length_c   1.000
_cell.angle_alpha   90.00
_cell.angle_beta   90.00
_cell.angle_gamma   90.00
#
_symmetry.space_group_name_H-M   'P 1'
#
loop_
_entity.id
_entity.type
_entity.pdbx_description
1 polymer ?
#
loop_
_entity_poly.entity_id
_entity_poly.type
_entity_poly.pdbx_seq_one_letter_code
_entity_poly.pdbx_strand_id
1 'polypeptide(L)'
;PPPTLRGAAEIHGFPALVFDGGTATTYTAADAAGRILGGGIGPGLQVKFRSLSEYTDALPHVTPDEVLAKVREAVDGKCPLPVFSSETKEAIMVDVLSELAVKGRNVIQHWLDEVG
;
A
#
# COMPACT_ATOMS: atom_id res chain seq x y z
N PRO A 1 16.04 12.85 -6.77
CA PRO A 1 15.14 11.67 -6.73
C PRO A 1 15.58 10.68 -5.65
N PRO A 2 14.62 10.14 -4.89
CA PRO A 2 14.88 9.06 -3.95
C PRO A 2 15.56 7.88 -4.67
N PRO A 3 16.44 7.13 -3.98
CA PRO A 3 17.28 6.11 -4.60
C PRO A 3 16.47 5.04 -5.34
N THR A 4 15.28 4.71 -4.85
CA THR A 4 14.37 3.74 -5.45
C THR A 4 13.82 4.20 -6.81
N LEU A 5 13.43 5.47 -6.95
CA LEU A 5 12.98 6.03 -8.23
C LEU A 5 14.11 6.07 -9.27
N ARG A 6 15.34 6.41 -8.84
CA ARG A 6 16.50 6.39 -9.75
C ARG A 6 16.78 4.98 -10.26
N GLY A 7 16.79 3.98 -9.37
CA GLY A 7 17.01 2.58 -9.75
C GLY A 7 15.93 2.07 -10.71
N ALA A 8 14.65 2.39 -10.45
CA ALA A 8 13.56 2.03 -11.36
C ALA A 8 13.74 2.69 -12.74
N ALA A 9 14.10 3.97 -12.79
CA ALA A 9 14.35 4.68 -14.05
C ALA A 9 15.56 4.15 -14.81
N GLU A 10 16.60 3.67 -14.12
CA GLU A 10 17.76 3.03 -14.75
C GLU A 10 17.40 1.69 -15.41
N ILE A 11 16.50 0.92 -14.81
CA ILE A 11 16.09 -0.41 -15.30
C ILE A 11 14.97 -0.30 -16.35
N HIS A 12 14.02 0.62 -16.15
CA HIS A 12 12.75 0.68 -16.90
C HIS A 12 12.50 1.99 -17.65
N GLY A 13 13.29 3.04 -17.42
CA GLY A 13 13.10 4.36 -18.00
C GLY A 13 12.01 5.20 -17.31
N PHE A 14 11.67 6.32 -17.94
CA PHE A 14 10.58 7.21 -17.55
C PHE A 14 9.43 7.14 -18.56
N PRO A 15 8.17 7.43 -18.17
CA PRO A 15 7.72 7.84 -16.83
C PRO A 15 7.81 6.69 -15.81
N ALA A 16 7.95 7.02 -14.51
CA ALA A 16 8.04 6.01 -13.47
C ALA A 16 7.28 6.40 -12.18
N LEU A 17 6.54 5.45 -11.62
CA LEU A 17 5.90 5.53 -10.30
C LEU A 17 6.39 4.35 -9.46
N VAL A 18 7.00 4.64 -8.32
CA VAL A 18 7.55 3.62 -7.42
C VAL A 18 6.85 3.69 -6.08
N PHE A 19 6.30 2.56 -5.64
CA PHE A 19 5.85 2.34 -4.26
C PHE A 19 6.92 1.55 -3.50
N ASP A 20 7.23 1.97 -2.28
CA ASP A 20 8.13 1.26 -1.37
C ASP A 20 7.35 0.86 -0.11
N GLY A 21 7.32 -0.45 0.16
CA GLY A 21 6.59 -1.06 1.26
C GLY A 21 7.51 -1.49 2.40
N GLY A 22 7.93 -0.55 3.23
CA GLY A 22 8.73 -0.81 4.43
C GLY A 22 7.99 -0.45 5.73
N THR A 23 8.75 -0.03 6.76
CA THR A 23 8.18 0.53 8.00
C THR A 23 7.24 1.71 7.72
N ALA A 24 7.58 2.53 6.72
CA ALA A 24 6.69 3.47 6.08
C ALA A 24 6.35 2.95 4.68
N THR A 25 5.13 3.21 4.22
CA THR A 25 4.77 3.09 2.81
C THR A 25 5.02 4.44 2.15
N THR A 26 5.90 4.46 1.15
CA THR A 26 6.17 5.66 0.36
C THR A 26 5.81 5.45 -1.10
N TYR A 27 5.52 6.54 -1.81
CA TYR A 27 5.51 6.52 -3.27
C TYR A 27 6.20 7.76 -3.82
N THR A 28 6.84 7.64 -4.98
CA THR A 28 7.42 8.77 -5.73
C THR A 28 7.14 8.61 -7.21
N ALA A 29 6.73 9.70 -7.85
CA ALA A 29 6.36 9.74 -9.27
C ALA A 29 7.27 10.67 -10.07
N ALA A 30 7.52 10.30 -11.32
CA ALA A 30 8.15 11.14 -12.34
C ALA A 30 7.42 11.01 -13.68
N ASP A 31 7.43 12.11 -14.45
CA ASP A 31 6.87 12.16 -15.80
C ASP A 31 7.84 11.61 -16.86
N ALA A 32 7.41 11.62 -18.13
CA ALA A 32 8.19 11.10 -19.25
C ALA A 32 9.51 11.87 -19.51
N ALA A 33 9.61 13.12 -19.06
CA ALA A 33 10.85 13.90 -19.13
C ALA A 33 11.78 13.63 -17.93
N GLY A 34 11.40 12.73 -17.03
CA GLY A 34 12.13 12.43 -15.80
C GLY A 34 12.02 13.50 -14.73
N ARG A 35 11.06 14.43 -14.87
CA ARG A 35 10.79 15.45 -13.83
C ARG A 35 10.02 14.78 -12.72
N ILE A 36 10.48 15.01 -11.48
CA ILE A 36 9.83 14.46 -10.29
C ILE A 36 8.54 15.25 -10.05
N LEU A 37 7.41 14.57 -10.10
CA LEU A 37 6.09 15.14 -9.82
C LEU A 37 5.84 15.27 -8.32
N GLY A 38 6.44 14.38 -7.53
CA GLY A 38 6.33 14.38 -6.08
C GLY A 38 6.16 12.96 -5.53
N GLY A 39 5.56 12.86 -4.35
CA GLY A 39 5.36 11.61 -3.66
C GLY A 39 4.49 11.75 -2.42
N GLY A 40 4.37 10.66 -1.66
CA GLY A 40 3.69 10.66 -0.39
C GLY A 40 4.27 9.61 0.56
N ILE A 41 4.08 9.83 1.86
CA ILE A 41 4.57 8.97 2.93
C ILE A 41 3.42 8.69 3.89
N GLY A 42 3.26 7.43 4.29
CA GLY A 42 2.32 7.01 5.32
C GLY A 42 2.86 5.84 6.13
N PRO A 43 2.15 5.44 7.20
CA PRO A 43 2.55 4.27 7.99
C PRO A 43 2.50 3.01 7.12
N GLY A 44 3.52 2.16 7.24
CA GLY A 44 3.55 0.84 6.61
C GLY A 44 2.52 -0.10 7.24
N LEU A 45 2.24 -1.22 6.58
CA LEU A 45 1.24 -2.19 7.03
C LEU A 45 1.48 -2.66 8.46
N GLN A 46 2.73 -3.00 8.80
CA GLN A 46 3.07 -3.44 10.15
C GLN A 46 2.77 -2.37 11.20
N VAL A 47 3.07 -1.09 10.90
CA VAL A 47 2.78 0.02 11.81
C VAL A 47 1.27 0.22 11.96
N LYS A 48 0.49 0.15 10.87
CA LYS A 48 -0.97 0.27 10.89
C LYS A 48 -1.64 -0.81 11.75
N PHE A 49 -1.24 -2.08 11.58
CA PHE A 49 -1.79 -3.17 12.38
C PHE A 49 -1.40 -3.06 13.85
N ARG A 50 -0.12 -2.77 14.10
CA ARG A 50 0.41 -2.64 15.46
C ARG A 50 -0.22 -1.48 16.22
N SER A 51 -0.46 -0.35 15.56
CA SER A 51 -1.02 0.83 16.22
C SER A 51 -2.41 0.58 16.80
N LEU A 52 -3.19 -0.31 16.18
CA LEU A 52 -4.52 -0.68 16.69
C LEU A 52 -4.40 -1.46 18.01
N SER A 53 -3.47 -2.40 18.13
CA SER A 53 -3.26 -3.14 19.39
C SER A 53 -2.46 -2.38 20.44
N GLU A 54 -1.57 -1.47 20.05
CA GLU A 54 -0.69 -0.74 20.98
C GLU A 54 -1.34 0.52 21.55
N TYR A 55 -2.22 1.17 20.79
CA TYR A 55 -2.84 2.44 21.18
C TYR A 55 -4.36 2.33 21.42
N THR A 56 -4.89 1.11 21.56
CA THR A 56 -6.27 0.88 22.00
C THR A 56 -6.33 -0.26 23.02
N ASP A 57 -7.32 -0.22 23.92
CA ASP A 57 -7.37 -1.16 25.05
C ASP A 57 -7.90 -2.56 24.71
N ALA A 58 -8.62 -2.71 23.58
CA ALA A 58 -9.45 -3.91 23.32
C ALA A 58 -9.22 -4.56 21.94
N LEU A 59 -8.43 -3.95 21.05
CA LEU A 59 -8.22 -4.52 19.72
C LEU A 59 -7.11 -5.59 19.73
N PRO A 60 -7.36 -6.76 19.12
CA PRO A 60 -6.39 -7.85 19.10
C PRO A 60 -5.18 -7.50 18.23
N HIS A 61 -4.02 -8.05 18.60
CA HIS A 61 -2.84 -8.02 17.73
C HIS A 61 -3.08 -8.91 16.49
N VAL A 62 -2.83 -8.34 15.31
CA VAL A 62 -2.84 -9.03 14.01
C VAL A 62 -1.40 -9.31 13.60
N THR A 63 -1.10 -10.58 13.35
CA THR A 63 0.24 -11.05 12.98
C THR A 63 0.49 -10.97 11.48
N PRO A 64 1.76 -10.88 11.03
CA PRO A 64 2.09 -10.93 9.60
C PRO A 64 1.59 -12.20 8.89
N ASP A 65 1.58 -13.34 9.58
CA ASP A 65 1.11 -14.62 9.00
C ASP A 65 -0.40 -14.60 8.74
N GLU A 66 -1.20 -14.02 9.64
CA GLU A 66 -2.65 -13.83 9.43
C GLU A 66 -2.92 -12.91 8.23
N VAL A 67 -2.17 -11.80 8.11
CA VAL A 67 -2.28 -10.88 6.98
C VAL A 67 -1.92 -11.59 5.67
N LEU A 68 -0.80 -12.33 5.65
CA LEU A 68 -0.37 -13.07 4.46
C LEU A 68 -1.38 -14.15 4.05
N ALA A 69 -1.96 -14.87 5.01
CA ALA A 69 -3.01 -15.84 4.74
C ALA A 69 -4.21 -15.17 4.08
N LYS A 70 -4.66 -14.01 4.61
CA LYS A 70 -5.81 -13.29 4.05
C LYS A 70 -5.54 -12.73 2.66
N VAL A 71 -4.34 -12.19 2.42
CA VAL A 71 -3.94 -11.71 1.09
C VAL A 71 -3.91 -12.85 0.08
N ARG A 72 -3.35 -14.02 0.46
CA ARG A 72 -3.32 -15.21 -0.42
C ARG A 72 -4.72 -15.70 -0.76
N GLU A 73 -5.60 -15.80 0.25
CA GLU A 73 -7.01 -16.15 0.05
C GLU A 73 -7.68 -15.25 -1.01
N ALA A 74 -7.49 -13.93 -0.90
CA ALA A 74 -8.05 -12.96 -1.84
C ALA A 74 -7.45 -13.07 -3.25
N VAL A 75 -6.13 -13.22 -3.36
CA VAL A 75 -5.41 -13.32 -4.64
C VAL A 75 -5.73 -14.63 -5.36
N ASP A 76 -5.63 -15.77 -4.67
CA ASP A 76 -5.84 -17.10 -5.24
C ASP A 76 -7.30 -17.33 -5.59
N GLY A 77 -8.21 -16.85 -4.74
CA GLY A 77 -9.65 -16.89 -4.98
C GLY A 77 -10.13 -15.91 -6.05
N LYS A 78 -9.26 -14.99 -6.53
CA LYS A 78 -9.63 -13.83 -7.36
C LYS A 78 -10.85 -13.08 -6.81
N CYS A 79 -10.98 -13.08 -5.49
CA CYS A 79 -12.11 -12.52 -4.77
C CYS A 79 -11.62 -11.24 -4.08
N PRO A 80 -12.24 -10.08 -4.35
CA PRO A 80 -11.95 -8.87 -3.59
C PRO A 80 -12.17 -9.10 -2.09
N LEU A 81 -11.37 -8.42 -1.26
CA LEU A 81 -11.61 -8.42 0.18
C LEU A 81 -13.02 -7.93 0.48
N PRO A 82 -13.73 -8.56 1.43
CA PRO A 82 -15.05 -8.09 1.83
C PRO A 82 -14.93 -6.71 2.48
N VAL A 83 -15.92 -5.85 2.27
CA VAL A 83 -15.94 -4.49 2.84
C VAL A 83 -16.20 -4.53 4.35
N PHE A 84 -16.96 -5.52 4.81
CA PHE A 84 -17.36 -5.68 6.21
C PHE A 84 -17.03 -7.09 6.68
N SER A 85 -16.59 -7.22 7.94
CA SER A 85 -16.51 -8.50 8.64
C SER A 85 -17.11 -8.39 10.04
N SER A 86 -17.67 -9.49 10.53
CA SER A 86 -18.14 -9.65 11.91
C SER A 86 -17.08 -10.23 12.85
N GLU A 87 -15.92 -10.64 12.34
CA GLU A 87 -14.79 -11.09 13.14
C GLU A 87 -13.78 -9.93 13.26
N THR A 88 -13.32 -9.64 14.48
CA THR A 88 -12.56 -8.41 14.77
C THR A 88 -11.22 -8.36 14.04
N LYS A 89 -10.44 -9.45 14.00
CA LYS A 89 -9.14 -9.45 13.30
C LYS A 89 -9.34 -9.32 11.79
N GLU A 90 -10.33 -9.99 11.23
CA GLU A 90 -10.69 -9.86 9.82
C GLU A 90 -11.16 -8.45 9.50
N ALA A 91 -12.01 -7.84 10.33
CA ALA A 91 -12.44 -6.45 10.17
C ALA A 91 -11.24 -5.49 10.12
N ILE A 92 -10.26 -5.67 11.00
CA ILE A 92 -8.99 -4.92 10.96
C ILE A 92 -8.23 -5.17 9.65
N MET A 93 -8.07 -6.44 9.26
CA MET A 93 -7.32 -6.81 8.05
C MET A 93 -7.96 -6.25 6.79
N VAL A 94 -9.28 -6.41 6.61
CA VAL A 94 -9.96 -5.99 5.38
C VAL A 94 -9.99 -4.48 5.25
N ASP A 95 -10.12 -3.72 6.34
CA ASP A 95 -10.10 -2.26 6.32
C ASP A 95 -8.70 -1.73 5.97
N VAL A 96 -7.65 -2.17 6.69
CA VAL A 96 -6.26 -1.74 6.46
C VAL A 96 -5.78 -2.08 5.05
N LEU A 97 -6.07 -3.29 4.57
CA LEU A 97 -5.68 -3.72 3.23
C LEU A 97 -6.48 -2.98 2.15
N SER A 98 -7.77 -2.72 2.39
CA SER A 98 -8.61 -1.94 1.47
C SER A 98 -8.14 -0.49 1.39
N GLU A 99 -7.75 0.13 2.50
CA GLU A 99 -7.19 1.49 2.51
C GLU A 99 -5.93 1.58 1.62
N LEU A 100 -5.00 0.63 1.76
CA LEU A 100 -3.80 0.55 0.93
C LEU A 100 -4.16 0.38 -0.55
N ALA A 101 -5.09 -0.54 -0.85
CA ALA A 101 -5.50 -0.83 -2.23
C ALA A 101 -6.22 0.34 -2.89
N VAL A 102 -7.12 1.02 -2.17
CA VAL A 102 -7.84 2.21 -2.66
C VAL A 102 -6.86 3.37 -2.86
N LYS A 103 -6.00 3.63 -1.88
CA LYS A 103 -4.96 4.66 -2.01
C LYS A 103 -4.05 4.39 -3.20
N GLY A 104 -3.58 3.15 -3.36
CA GLY A 104 -2.74 2.73 -4.47
C GLY A 104 -3.42 2.99 -5.82
N ARG A 105 -4.67 2.55 -5.98
CA ARG A 105 -5.46 2.82 -7.20
C ARG A 105 -5.61 4.31 -7.48
N ASN A 106 -5.92 5.11 -6.46
CA ASN A 106 -6.07 6.56 -6.62
C ASN A 106 -4.76 7.24 -7.06
N VAL A 107 -3.63 6.88 -6.43
CA VAL A 107 -2.31 7.42 -6.79
C VAL A 107 -1.90 6.98 -8.20
N ILE A 108 -2.10 5.70 -8.55
CA ILE A 108 -1.82 5.19 -9.89
C ILE A 108 -2.66 5.92 -10.93
N GLN A 109 -3.97 6.05 -10.70
CA GLN A 109 -4.85 6.73 -11.64
C GLN A 109 -4.43 8.19 -11.85
N HIS A 110 -4.19 8.92 -10.76
CA HIS A 110 -3.75 10.31 -10.86
C HIS A 110 -2.42 10.45 -11.60
N TRP A 111 -1.48 9.53 -11.38
CA TRP A 111 -0.22 9.53 -12.13
C TRP A 111 -0.42 9.21 -13.61
N LEU A 112 -1.28 8.24 -13.95
CA LEU A 112 -1.64 7.95 -15.34
C LEU A 112 -2.25 9.17 -16.03
N ASP A 113 -3.13 9.91 -15.35
CA ASP A 113 -3.73 11.14 -15.89
C ASP A 113 -2.67 12.23 -16.17
N GLU A 114 -1.57 12.26 -15.41
CA GLU A 114 -0.46 13.20 -15.61
C GLU A 114 0.51 12.78 -16.74
N VAL A 115 0.66 11.48 -17.01
CA VAL A 115 1.67 10.97 -17.95
C VAL A 115 1.12 10.43 -19.27
N GLY A 116 -0.18 10.22 -19.40
CA GLY A 116 -0.86 9.77 -20.63
C GLY A 116 -0.73 8.27 -20.88
#